data_AF-A0A3A6Q1C8-F1
#
_entry.id   AF-A0A3A6Q1C8-F1
#
_cell.length_a   1.000
_cell.length_b   1.000
_cell.length_c   1.000
_cell.angle_alpha   90.00
_cell.angle_beta   90.00
_cell.angle_gamma   90.00
#
_symmetry.space_group_name_H-M   'P 1'
#
loop_
_entity.id
_entity.type
_entity.pdbx_description
1 polymer ?
#
loop_
_entity_poly.entity_id
_entity_poly.type
_entity_poly.pdbx_seq_one_letter_code
_entity_poly.pdbx_strand_id
1 'polypeptide(L)'
;MILSFLEQKDPEIRKKYNEYKKEQLDPFPEVSRTSLDKQQNNALFPLLLKAEISLHHASDRRPNAISSEAYNAMGFCFFLQILEDVDIVDPTGKTLSKNIVDLYGEDIVNDFASFWDVYFEMEVAHKFVLEELDASPIDESAVAGPGSDVFYRAEDRDFWVECKNKRETTSYGWELERFGREVADSLWLDYDLEDDVGEDSFAVRVSSRDDISEKVTENSSFRERVIQEVAGELAELIKQRNSKAEVEIADANFEVELINYYSGRHSVTLSEEQMDAVKKRANLAKVINPYGHLGINPDILDTDGHGTVYAEKAGDNEIEIFSTYAFLLDIPWENPYDSWIFSTIDGVTDQFPDYPDIIIFVKIPPGFVYQMMREKTVNHRDERVSKWERLKEKIIGIYANPDRENRVKAVVLMTDVVMDEVTEVGRNVMLQSAVEAVYNENVEDQIPAEFIDLINGQNQIQEVFSRPGQLNLKDQHL
;
A
#
# COMPACT_ATOMS: atom_id res chain seq x y z
N MET A 1 -7.73 -18.47 9.73
CA MET A 1 -6.79 -19.23 8.89
C MET A 1 -5.40 -18.63 9.00
N ILE A 2 -5.17 -17.41 8.51
CA ILE A 2 -3.86 -16.72 8.56
C ILE A 2 -3.21 -16.76 9.96
N LEU A 3 -3.91 -16.31 11.01
CA LEU A 3 -3.36 -16.37 12.37
C LEU A 3 -3.03 -17.81 12.82
N SER A 4 -3.80 -18.81 12.41
CA SER A 4 -3.55 -20.21 12.75
C SER A 4 -2.37 -20.81 11.99
N PHE A 5 -2.11 -20.34 10.78
CA PHE A 5 -0.89 -20.64 10.03
C PHE A 5 0.33 -20.09 10.78
N LEU A 6 0.29 -18.81 11.17
CA LEU A 6 1.41 -18.14 11.85
C LEU A 6 1.63 -18.63 13.30
N GLU A 7 0.58 -19.10 13.99
CA GLU A 7 0.67 -19.69 15.33
C GLU A 7 1.61 -20.91 15.40
N GLN A 8 1.90 -21.53 14.26
CA GLN A 8 2.86 -22.64 14.18
C GLN A 8 4.31 -22.19 14.37
N LYS A 9 4.62 -20.91 14.09
CA LYS A 9 5.96 -20.30 14.29
C LYS A 9 5.99 -19.36 15.49
N ASP A 10 4.92 -18.61 15.73
CA ASP A 10 4.73 -17.78 16.93
C ASP A 10 3.39 -18.08 17.62
N PRO A 11 3.36 -18.95 18.64
CA PRO A 11 2.15 -19.28 19.39
C PRO A 11 1.47 -18.08 20.08
N GLU A 12 2.17 -16.96 20.25
CA GLU A 12 1.64 -15.73 20.86
C GLU A 12 1.08 -14.74 19.81
N ILE A 13 1.22 -15.00 18.51
CA ILE A 13 0.85 -14.03 17.46
C ILE A 13 -0.61 -13.58 17.54
N ARG A 14 -1.52 -14.49 17.91
CA ARG A 14 -2.94 -14.14 18.12
C ARG A 14 -3.14 -13.23 19.32
N LYS A 15 -2.39 -13.44 20.40
CA LYS A 15 -2.43 -12.56 21.58
C LYS A 15 -1.92 -11.17 21.20
N LYS A 16 -0.79 -11.08 20.50
CA LYS A 16 -0.23 -9.82 19.98
C LYS A 16 -1.22 -9.09 19.08
N TYR A 17 -1.87 -9.80 18.15
CA TYR A 17 -2.91 -9.24 17.29
C TYR A 17 -4.12 -8.74 18.10
N ASN A 18 -4.57 -9.48 19.11
CA ASN A 18 -5.70 -9.06 19.95
C ASN A 18 -5.36 -7.83 20.80
N GLU A 19 -4.12 -7.70 21.28
CA GLU A 19 -3.64 -6.51 21.99
C GLU A 19 -3.61 -5.30 21.05
N TYR A 20 -3.03 -5.45 19.85
CA TYR A 20 -3.06 -4.44 18.79
C TYR A 20 -4.49 -4.02 18.46
N LYS A 21 -5.37 -4.98 18.18
CA LYS A 21 -6.77 -4.72 17.86
C LYS A 21 -7.50 -3.99 18.98
N LYS A 22 -7.23 -4.32 20.24
CA LYS A 22 -7.84 -3.64 21.39
C LYS A 22 -7.39 -2.19 21.47
N GLU A 23 -6.11 -1.91 21.22
CA GLU A 23 -5.56 -0.55 21.18
C GLU A 23 -6.18 0.26 20.02
N GLN A 24 -6.29 -0.33 18.82
CA GLN A 24 -6.83 0.35 17.63
C GLN A 24 -8.36 0.50 17.61
N LEU A 25 -9.09 -0.39 18.29
CA LEU A 25 -10.54 -0.36 18.44
C LEU A 25 -10.93 0.08 19.86
N ASP A 26 -10.13 0.91 20.53
CA ASP A 26 -10.63 1.57 21.71
C ASP A 26 -11.50 2.76 21.26
N PRO A 27 -12.82 2.78 21.56
CA PRO A 27 -13.65 3.94 21.25
C PRO A 27 -13.27 5.17 22.09
N PHE A 28 -12.48 4.99 23.16
CA PHE A 28 -12.07 5.99 24.13
C PHE A 28 -10.59 5.82 24.48
N PRO A 29 -9.67 6.01 23.52
CA PRO A 29 -8.26 5.67 23.73
C PRO A 29 -7.68 6.45 24.92
N GLU A 30 -7.03 5.75 25.86
CA GLU A 30 -6.16 6.39 26.84
C GLU A 30 -5.01 7.10 26.11
N VAL A 31 -4.75 8.36 26.46
CA VAL A 31 -3.79 9.26 25.82
C VAL A 31 -2.41 8.59 25.65
N SER A 32 -2.17 8.04 24.46
CA SER A 32 -0.89 7.50 24.03
C SER A 32 -0.36 8.40 22.92
N ARG A 33 0.52 9.34 23.28
CA ARG A 33 1.12 10.34 22.36
C ARG A 33 2.23 9.77 21.46
N THR A 34 2.36 8.46 21.33
CA THR A 34 3.50 7.85 20.60
C THR A 34 3.08 6.55 19.90
N SER A 35 2.47 6.66 18.72
CA SER A 35 2.24 5.51 17.81
C SER A 35 3.41 5.25 16.85
N LEU A 36 4.27 6.25 16.66
CA LEU A 36 5.32 6.32 15.62
C LEU A 36 6.21 5.07 15.55
N ASP A 37 6.75 4.58 16.65
CA ASP A 37 7.70 3.44 16.60
C ASP A 37 7.03 2.06 16.69
N LYS A 38 5.75 1.98 17.11
CA LYS A 38 5.06 0.69 17.32
C LYS A 38 4.38 0.16 16.06
N GLN A 39 3.88 1.06 15.20
CA GLN A 39 3.18 0.69 13.96
C GLN A 39 4.14 0.39 12.80
N GLN A 40 5.33 1.00 12.79
CA GLN A 40 6.28 1.00 11.66
C GLN A 40 6.67 -0.36 11.11
N ASN A 41 6.67 -1.42 11.93
CA ASN A 41 7.14 -2.72 11.46
C ASN A 41 6.00 -3.64 11.01
N ASN A 42 4.76 -3.51 11.50
CA ASN A 42 3.75 -4.57 11.33
C ASN A 42 2.76 -4.33 10.19
N ALA A 43 3.06 -4.78 8.97
CA ALA A 43 2.12 -4.71 7.84
C ALA A 43 0.95 -5.70 7.93
N LEU A 44 1.14 -6.82 8.64
CA LEU A 44 0.17 -7.90 8.76
C LEU A 44 -1.05 -7.50 9.62
N PHE A 45 -0.83 -6.90 10.79
CA PHE A 45 -1.91 -6.62 11.74
C PHE A 45 -2.90 -5.55 11.24
N PRO A 46 -2.47 -4.44 10.60
CA PRO A 46 -3.36 -3.53 9.90
C PRO A 46 -4.19 -4.24 8.83
N LEU A 47 -3.58 -5.08 7.98
CA LEU A 47 -4.30 -5.88 6.97
C LEU A 47 -5.37 -6.76 7.63
N LEU A 48 -5.00 -7.54 8.65
CA LEU A 48 -5.92 -8.44 9.34
C LEU A 48 -7.08 -7.68 9.99
N LEU A 49 -6.78 -6.53 10.61
CA LEU A 49 -7.79 -5.68 11.21
C LEU A 49 -8.72 -5.14 10.12
N LYS A 50 -8.21 -4.41 9.12
CA LYS A 50 -8.98 -3.85 8.00
C LYS A 50 -9.87 -4.92 7.33
N ALA A 51 -9.32 -6.12 7.07
CA ALA A 51 -10.06 -7.24 6.53
C ALA A 51 -11.18 -7.74 7.45
N GLU A 52 -10.90 -7.98 8.74
CA GLU A 52 -11.90 -8.41 9.73
C GLU A 52 -13.04 -7.40 9.84
N ILE A 53 -12.68 -6.11 9.89
CA ILE A 53 -13.63 -5.00 9.88
C ILE A 53 -14.55 -5.09 8.65
N SER A 54 -13.97 -5.15 7.46
CA SER A 54 -14.71 -5.14 6.20
C SER A 54 -15.60 -6.37 6.02
N LEU A 55 -15.12 -7.56 6.39
CA LEU A 55 -15.89 -8.80 6.36
C LEU A 55 -17.14 -8.75 7.26
N HIS A 56 -16.99 -8.21 8.48
CA HIS A 56 -18.14 -7.98 9.37
C HIS A 56 -19.16 -6.99 8.80
N HIS A 57 -18.71 -5.99 8.03
CA HIS A 57 -19.63 -5.06 7.37
C HIS A 57 -20.41 -5.71 6.23
N ALA A 58 -19.74 -6.54 5.43
CA ALA A 58 -20.37 -7.27 4.33
C ALA A 58 -21.46 -8.24 4.83
N SER A 59 -21.24 -8.90 5.97
CA SER A 59 -22.23 -9.80 6.58
C SER A 59 -23.48 -9.08 7.12
N ASP A 60 -23.32 -7.82 7.56
CA ASP A 60 -24.37 -7.10 8.28
C ASP A 60 -25.29 -6.26 7.38
N ARG A 61 -24.79 -5.60 6.31
CA ARG A 61 -25.60 -4.53 5.66
C ARG A 61 -25.50 -4.33 4.13
N ARG A 62 -24.62 -4.99 3.37
CA ARG A 62 -24.60 -5.04 1.87
C ARG A 62 -23.34 -5.81 1.41
N PRO A 63 -23.43 -6.75 0.46
CA PRO A 63 -22.25 -7.45 -0.08
C PRO A 63 -21.23 -6.55 -0.81
N ASN A 64 -21.62 -5.32 -1.16
CA ASN A 64 -20.88 -4.44 -2.07
C ASN A 64 -19.83 -3.54 -1.37
N ALA A 65 -19.38 -3.90 -0.16
CA ALA A 65 -18.50 -3.06 0.68
C ALA A 65 -17.29 -3.85 1.23
N ILE A 66 -16.83 -4.85 0.47
CA ILE A 66 -15.59 -5.58 0.79
C ILE A 66 -14.42 -4.70 0.34
N SER A 67 -13.50 -4.37 1.25
CA SER A 67 -12.33 -3.53 0.98
C SER A 67 -11.25 -4.34 0.28
N SER A 68 -10.28 -3.66 -0.33
CA SER A 68 -9.10 -4.28 -0.94
C SER A 68 -8.36 -5.17 0.06
N GLU A 69 -8.26 -4.77 1.33
CA GLU A 69 -7.65 -5.58 2.39
C GLU A 69 -8.40 -6.87 2.69
N ALA A 70 -9.74 -6.84 2.64
CA ALA A 70 -10.52 -8.05 2.80
C ALA A 70 -10.33 -9.01 1.62
N TYR A 71 -10.26 -8.50 0.39
CA TYR A 71 -9.88 -9.32 -0.77
C TYR A 71 -8.46 -9.87 -0.63
N ASN A 72 -7.50 -9.05 -0.19
CA ASN A 72 -6.12 -9.48 0.01
C ASN A 72 -6.01 -10.56 1.08
N ALA A 73 -6.70 -10.42 2.21
CA ALA A 73 -6.73 -11.43 3.27
C ALA A 73 -7.44 -12.73 2.82
N MET A 74 -8.50 -12.63 2.01
CA MET A 74 -9.10 -13.81 1.37
C MET A 74 -8.12 -14.47 0.40
N GLY A 75 -7.45 -13.68 -0.45
CA GLY A 75 -6.40 -14.14 -1.35
C GLY A 75 -5.32 -14.92 -0.60
N PHE A 76 -4.80 -14.36 0.50
CA PHE A 76 -3.83 -15.06 1.33
C PHE A 76 -4.36 -16.39 1.87
N CYS A 77 -5.63 -16.44 2.32
CA CYS A 77 -6.24 -17.70 2.72
C CYS A 77 -6.28 -18.72 1.57
N PHE A 78 -6.60 -18.30 0.34
CA PHE A 78 -6.58 -19.17 -0.83
C PHE A 78 -5.16 -19.62 -1.19
N PHE A 79 -4.18 -18.73 -1.11
CA PHE A 79 -2.77 -19.09 -1.35
C PHE A 79 -2.33 -20.18 -0.38
N LEU A 80 -2.64 -20.03 0.91
CA LEU A 80 -2.34 -21.04 1.93
C LEU A 80 -3.00 -22.39 1.62
N GLN A 81 -4.25 -22.39 1.15
CA GLN A 81 -4.97 -23.64 0.85
C GLN A 81 -4.40 -24.39 -0.36
N ILE A 82 -4.05 -23.68 -1.42
CA ILE A 82 -3.55 -24.31 -2.65
C ILE A 82 -2.08 -24.71 -2.49
N LEU A 83 -1.26 -23.84 -1.87
CA LEU A 83 0.17 -24.07 -1.74
C LEU A 83 0.53 -25.06 -0.60
N GLU A 84 -0.41 -25.43 0.27
CA GLU A 84 -0.17 -26.43 1.32
C GLU A 84 0.25 -27.79 0.77
N ASP A 85 -0.26 -28.17 -0.42
CA ASP A 85 0.03 -29.43 -1.09
C ASP A 85 1.15 -29.32 -2.15
N VAL A 86 1.80 -28.16 -2.26
CA VAL A 86 2.87 -27.91 -3.25
C VAL A 86 4.23 -28.15 -2.62
N ASP A 87 5.05 -28.94 -3.31
CA ASP A 87 6.44 -29.20 -2.91
C ASP A 87 7.26 -27.89 -2.89
N ILE A 88 8.05 -27.72 -1.83
CA ILE A 88 9.06 -26.66 -1.76
C ILE A 88 10.38 -27.21 -2.29
N VAL A 89 11.07 -26.44 -3.12
CA VAL A 89 12.33 -26.84 -3.73
C VAL A 89 13.50 -25.95 -3.31
N ASP A 90 14.73 -26.43 -3.45
CA ASP A 90 15.91 -25.56 -3.44
C ASP A 90 16.09 -24.87 -4.80
N PRO A 91 17.05 -23.93 -4.95
CA PRO A 91 17.27 -23.24 -6.21
C PRO A 91 17.71 -24.14 -7.38
N THR A 92 18.01 -25.43 -7.13
CA THR A 92 18.30 -26.43 -8.18
C THR A 92 17.06 -27.20 -8.63
N GLY A 93 15.88 -26.88 -8.06
CA GLY A 93 14.61 -27.57 -8.34
C GLY A 93 14.44 -28.88 -7.58
N LYS A 94 15.29 -29.15 -6.57
CA LYS A 94 15.20 -30.38 -5.78
C LYS A 94 14.22 -30.19 -4.62
N THR A 95 13.22 -31.06 -4.53
CA THR A 95 12.26 -31.09 -3.44
C THR A 95 12.93 -31.19 -2.06
N LEU A 96 12.50 -30.34 -1.15
CA LEU A 96 12.90 -30.27 0.24
C LEU A 96 11.82 -30.86 1.13
N SER A 97 12.23 -31.38 2.28
CA SER A 97 11.30 -31.80 3.34
C SER A 97 10.91 -30.58 4.19
N LYS A 98 10.26 -29.60 3.57
CA LYS A 98 9.74 -28.36 4.17
C LYS A 98 8.32 -28.11 3.66
N ASN A 99 7.52 -27.37 4.42
CA ASN A 99 6.20 -26.93 4.01
C ASN A 99 6.12 -25.38 3.96
N ILE A 100 5.01 -24.84 3.48
CA ILE A 100 4.83 -23.38 3.35
C ILE A 100 4.95 -22.63 4.68
N VAL A 101 4.73 -23.29 5.81
CA VAL A 101 4.94 -22.71 7.15
C VAL A 101 6.43 -22.55 7.43
N ASP A 102 7.25 -23.54 7.04
CA ASP A 102 8.70 -23.51 7.19
C ASP A 102 9.37 -22.47 6.30
N LEU A 103 8.80 -22.21 5.12
CA LEU A 103 9.29 -21.18 4.21
C LEU A 103 8.80 -19.79 4.63
N TYR A 104 7.50 -19.54 4.57
CA TYR A 104 6.95 -18.19 4.71
C TYR A 104 6.55 -17.81 6.13
N GLY A 105 6.26 -18.79 6.99
CA GLY A 105 5.72 -18.52 8.32
C GLY A 105 6.73 -17.83 9.24
N GLU A 106 8.01 -18.15 9.11
CA GLU A 106 9.08 -17.54 9.92
C GLU A 106 9.36 -16.10 9.47
N ASP A 107 9.43 -15.86 8.16
CA ASP A 107 9.70 -14.53 7.60
C ASP A 107 8.60 -13.54 7.94
N ILE A 108 7.33 -13.92 7.81
CA ILE A 108 6.19 -13.05 8.16
C ILE A 108 6.18 -12.69 9.64
N VAL A 109 6.59 -13.60 10.52
CA VAL A 109 6.57 -13.39 11.98
C VAL A 109 7.76 -12.56 12.44
N ASN A 110 8.94 -12.81 11.88
CA ASN A 110 10.19 -12.21 12.32
C ASN A 110 10.48 -10.87 11.64
N ASP A 111 10.04 -10.71 10.40
CA ASP A 111 10.17 -9.48 9.61
C ASP A 111 8.84 -9.11 8.98
N PHE A 112 7.97 -8.47 9.75
CA PHE A 112 6.72 -7.97 9.23
C PHE A 112 6.87 -6.98 8.05
N ALA A 113 8.06 -6.40 7.81
CA ALA A 113 8.30 -5.57 6.64
C ALA A 113 8.38 -6.39 5.35
N SER A 114 8.81 -7.66 5.41
CA SER A 114 8.84 -8.59 4.27
C SER A 114 7.47 -9.17 3.91
N PHE A 115 6.46 -8.97 4.76
CA PHE A 115 5.13 -9.56 4.61
C PHE A 115 4.54 -9.44 3.20
N TRP A 116 4.57 -8.24 2.59
CA TRP A 116 3.97 -8.05 1.26
C TRP A 116 4.83 -8.59 0.12
N ASP A 117 6.11 -8.85 0.36
CA ASP A 117 7.00 -9.46 -0.63
C ASP A 117 6.68 -10.96 -0.67
N VAL A 118 6.66 -11.60 0.51
CA VAL A 118 6.16 -12.97 0.72
C VAL A 118 4.75 -13.15 0.19
N TYR A 119 3.85 -12.20 0.44
CA TYR A 119 2.48 -12.23 -0.09
C TYR A 119 2.48 -12.31 -1.62
N PHE A 120 3.34 -11.54 -2.28
CA PHE A 120 3.41 -11.48 -3.73
C PHE A 120 4.05 -12.73 -4.34
N GLU A 121 5.08 -13.27 -3.70
CA GLU A 121 5.68 -14.56 -4.07
C GLU A 121 4.62 -15.68 -4.02
N MET A 122 3.84 -15.72 -2.93
CA MET A 122 2.72 -16.64 -2.79
C MET A 122 1.64 -16.41 -3.86
N GLU A 123 1.31 -15.17 -4.21
CA GLU A 123 0.34 -14.84 -5.25
C GLU A 123 0.77 -15.39 -6.62
N VAL A 124 2.04 -15.21 -6.99
CA VAL A 124 2.60 -15.71 -8.26
C VAL A 124 2.62 -17.23 -8.29
N ALA A 125 3.15 -17.87 -7.23
CA ALA A 125 3.17 -19.34 -7.12
C ALA A 125 1.76 -19.92 -7.20
N HIS A 126 0.81 -19.36 -6.44
CA HIS A 126 -0.59 -19.77 -6.46
C HIS A 126 -1.21 -19.64 -7.84
N LYS A 127 -0.93 -18.55 -8.56
CA LYS A 127 -1.45 -18.35 -9.92
C LYS A 127 -0.94 -19.41 -10.89
N PHE A 128 0.33 -19.78 -10.80
CA PHE A 128 0.90 -20.82 -11.66
C PHE A 128 0.26 -22.18 -11.37
N VAL A 129 0.11 -22.53 -10.09
CA VAL A 129 -0.49 -23.80 -9.67
C VAL A 129 -1.97 -23.88 -10.05
N LEU A 130 -2.74 -22.80 -9.91
CA LEU A 130 -4.16 -22.75 -10.31
C LEU A 130 -4.36 -23.01 -11.81
N GLU A 131 -3.37 -22.64 -12.61
CA GLU A 131 -3.39 -22.77 -14.08
C GLU A 131 -2.66 -24.05 -14.53
N GLU A 132 -2.46 -24.98 -13.59
CA GLU A 132 -1.87 -26.31 -13.80
C GLU A 132 -0.43 -26.27 -14.34
N LEU A 133 0.31 -25.18 -14.10
CA LEU A 133 1.75 -25.11 -14.37
C LEU A 133 2.55 -25.84 -13.27
N ASP A 134 3.61 -26.57 -13.65
CA ASP A 134 4.53 -27.23 -12.70
C ASP A 134 5.42 -26.18 -12.03
N ALA A 135 4.92 -25.62 -10.93
CA ALA A 135 5.56 -24.54 -10.20
C ALA A 135 5.67 -24.83 -8.70
N SER A 136 6.82 -24.48 -8.13
CA SER A 136 7.17 -24.70 -6.73
C SER A 136 7.77 -23.44 -6.11
N PRO A 137 7.35 -23.05 -4.89
CA PRO A 137 8.10 -22.09 -4.08
C PRO A 137 9.54 -22.56 -3.84
N ILE A 138 10.49 -21.63 -3.87
CA ILE A 138 11.90 -21.89 -3.62
C ILE A 138 12.27 -21.48 -2.21
N ASP A 139 13.09 -22.32 -1.57
CA ASP A 139 13.80 -21.98 -0.34
C ASP A 139 15.28 -21.73 -0.65
N GLU A 140 15.68 -20.45 -0.57
CA GLU A 140 17.04 -20.00 -0.82
C GLU A 140 18.01 -20.17 0.37
N SER A 141 17.53 -20.58 1.55
CA SER A 141 18.31 -20.59 2.80
C SER A 141 19.59 -21.44 2.75
N ALA A 142 19.69 -22.36 1.80
CA ALA A 142 20.86 -23.22 1.59
C ALA A 142 21.92 -22.61 0.66
N VAL A 143 21.64 -21.49 -0.01
CA VAL A 143 22.54 -20.83 -0.95
C VAL A 143 23.09 -19.54 -0.34
N ALA A 144 24.35 -19.23 -0.63
CA ALA A 144 24.97 -17.99 -0.19
C ALA A 144 24.64 -16.86 -1.18
N GLY A 145 23.82 -15.90 -0.76
CA GLY A 145 23.38 -14.78 -1.58
C GLY A 145 21.91 -14.87 -1.98
N PRO A 146 21.38 -13.88 -2.72
CA PRO A 146 20.00 -13.87 -3.17
C PRO A 146 19.73 -15.04 -4.14
N GLY A 147 18.63 -15.74 -3.89
CA GLY A 147 17.98 -16.80 -4.64
C GLY A 147 16.64 -16.31 -5.21
N SER A 148 16.11 -17.04 -6.20
CA SER A 148 14.82 -16.70 -6.81
C SER A 148 13.67 -17.24 -5.99
N ASP A 149 12.46 -16.71 -6.19
CA ASP A 149 11.31 -17.01 -5.33
C ASP A 149 10.48 -18.22 -5.78
N VAL A 150 10.31 -18.41 -7.09
CA VAL A 150 9.49 -19.51 -7.64
C VAL A 150 10.23 -20.26 -8.75
N PHE A 151 10.18 -21.58 -8.69
CA PHE A 151 10.71 -22.47 -9.72
C PHE A 151 9.58 -22.91 -10.64
N TYR A 152 9.71 -22.72 -11.95
CA TYR A 152 8.72 -23.14 -12.93
C TYR A 152 9.36 -24.09 -13.94
N ARG A 153 8.83 -25.32 -14.04
CA ARG A 153 9.29 -26.34 -14.98
C ARG A 153 8.36 -26.41 -16.18
N ALA A 154 8.88 -26.06 -17.35
CA ALA A 154 8.25 -26.36 -18.62
C ALA A 154 8.78 -27.68 -19.19
N GLU A 155 8.16 -28.19 -20.26
CA GLU A 155 8.49 -29.51 -20.82
C GLU A 155 9.98 -29.71 -21.15
N ASP A 156 10.67 -28.66 -21.61
CA ASP A 156 12.05 -28.73 -22.10
C ASP A 156 13.05 -27.89 -21.31
N ARG A 157 12.59 -27.15 -20.28
CA ARG A 157 13.40 -26.14 -19.61
C ARG A 157 12.82 -25.71 -18.27
N ASP A 158 13.73 -25.35 -17.37
CA ASP A 158 13.42 -24.77 -16.07
C ASP A 158 13.55 -23.24 -16.12
N PHE A 159 12.67 -22.55 -15.39
CA PHE A 159 12.64 -21.09 -15.27
C PHE A 159 12.71 -20.70 -13.80
N TRP A 160 13.52 -19.69 -13.52
CA TRP A 160 13.64 -19.07 -12.21
C TRP A 160 12.87 -17.77 -12.21
N VAL A 161 11.84 -17.73 -11.39
CA VAL A 161 10.88 -16.63 -11.35
C VAL A 161 11.20 -15.77 -10.14
N GLU A 162 11.49 -14.51 -10.41
CA GLU A 162 11.76 -13.50 -9.38
C GLU A 162 10.55 -12.60 -9.20
N CYS A 163 10.12 -12.41 -7.97
CA CYS A 163 8.99 -11.59 -7.58
C CYS A 163 9.49 -10.34 -6.84
N LYS A 164 9.05 -9.17 -7.28
CA LYS A 164 9.34 -7.90 -6.62
C LYS A 164 8.09 -7.09 -6.43
N ASN A 165 7.81 -6.74 -5.18
CA ASN A 165 6.67 -5.89 -4.85
C ASN A 165 7.11 -4.44 -4.68
N LYS A 166 6.56 -3.53 -5.48
CA LYS A 166 6.71 -2.09 -5.30
C LYS A 166 5.55 -1.58 -4.46
N ARG A 167 5.85 -0.80 -3.42
CA ARG A 167 4.85 -0.24 -2.51
C ARG A 167 4.58 1.23 -2.77
N GLU A 168 3.44 1.70 -2.24
CA GLU A 168 2.97 3.09 -2.33
C GLU A 168 4.01 4.08 -1.80
N THR A 169 4.73 3.71 -0.77
CA THR A 169 5.78 4.55 -0.18
C THR A 169 7.17 4.04 -0.58
N THR A 170 7.74 4.67 -1.61
CA THR A 170 9.21 4.70 -1.78
C THR A 170 9.87 5.23 -0.51
N SER A 171 11.18 5.00 -0.30
CA SER A 171 11.93 5.71 0.75
C SER A 171 11.68 7.23 0.71
N TYR A 172 11.48 7.79 -0.48
CA TYR A 172 11.10 9.18 -0.70
C TYR A 172 9.67 9.52 -0.25
N GLY A 173 8.67 8.68 -0.57
CA GLY A 173 7.30 8.84 -0.11
C GLY A 173 7.17 8.76 1.42
N TRP A 174 7.89 7.82 2.04
CA TRP A 174 7.99 7.70 3.50
C TRP A 174 8.58 8.96 4.14
N GLU A 175 9.64 9.52 3.55
CA GLU A 175 10.26 10.74 4.09
C GLU A 175 9.34 11.97 4.01
N LEU A 176 8.47 12.03 2.99
CA LEU A 176 7.47 13.08 2.84
C LEU A 176 6.27 12.92 3.77
N GLU A 177 5.79 11.70 3.96
CA GLU A 177 4.77 11.39 4.96
C GLU A 177 5.28 11.71 6.36
N ARG A 178 6.50 11.24 6.68
CA ARG A 178 7.20 11.60 7.90
C ARG A 178 7.34 13.10 8.07
N PHE A 179 7.67 13.82 7.00
CA PHE A 179 7.74 15.28 7.02
C PHE A 179 6.38 15.91 7.35
N GLY A 180 5.28 15.45 6.73
CA GLY A 180 3.93 15.90 7.07
C GLY A 180 3.56 15.64 8.53
N ARG A 181 3.96 14.49 9.08
CA ARG A 181 3.76 14.16 10.50
C ARG A 181 4.60 15.04 11.42
N GLU A 182 5.85 15.32 11.07
CA GLU A 182 6.71 16.22 11.85
C GLU A 182 6.15 17.64 11.91
N VAL A 183 5.49 18.13 10.84
CA VAL A 183 4.73 19.40 10.86
C VAL A 183 3.56 19.32 11.84
N ALA A 184 2.78 18.24 11.79
CA ALA A 184 1.65 18.04 12.70
C ALA A 184 2.11 17.89 14.17
N ASP A 185 3.18 17.15 14.42
CA ASP A 185 3.75 16.96 15.76
C ASP A 185 4.28 18.28 16.32
N SER A 186 4.97 19.08 15.51
CA SER A 186 5.45 20.41 15.91
C SER A 186 4.28 21.33 16.28
N LEU A 187 3.18 21.29 15.52
CA LEU A 187 1.96 22.03 15.83
C LEU A 187 1.43 21.69 17.25
N TRP A 188 1.46 20.42 17.65
CA TRP A 188 0.98 19.98 18.96
C TRP A 188 1.99 20.19 20.09
N LEU A 189 3.27 19.87 19.86
CA LEU A 189 4.29 19.80 20.89
C LEU A 189 5.02 21.12 21.10
N ASP A 190 5.34 21.83 20.01
CA ASP A 190 6.15 23.04 20.05
C ASP A 190 5.27 24.31 20.16
N TYR A 191 4.09 24.29 19.53
CA TYR A 191 3.15 25.41 19.51
C TYR A 191 1.97 25.27 20.49
N ASP A 192 1.96 24.20 21.28
CA ASP A 192 1.04 23.95 22.40
C ASP A 192 -0.44 24.09 22.01
N LEU A 193 -0.79 23.61 20.82
CA LEU A 193 -2.11 23.85 20.24
C LEU A 193 -3.25 23.28 21.11
N GLU A 194 -2.98 22.22 21.90
CA GLU A 194 -3.96 21.60 22.81
C GLU A 194 -4.57 22.61 23.79
N ASP A 195 -3.76 23.48 24.38
CA ASP A 195 -4.22 24.51 25.32
C ASP A 195 -5.01 25.62 24.60
N ASP A 196 -4.70 25.89 23.33
CA ASP A 196 -5.31 26.96 22.56
C ASP A 196 -6.65 26.57 21.92
N VAL A 197 -6.78 25.32 21.44
CA VAL A 197 -8.03 24.84 20.82
C VAL A 197 -8.96 24.14 21.81
N GLY A 198 -8.44 23.59 22.90
CA GLY A 198 -9.21 22.81 23.87
C GLY A 198 -10.02 21.69 23.22
N GLU A 199 -11.34 21.81 23.25
CA GLU A 199 -12.29 20.82 22.72
C GLU A 199 -12.70 21.07 21.26
N ASP A 200 -12.19 22.13 20.63
CA ASP A 200 -12.52 22.49 19.26
C ASP A 200 -11.99 21.45 18.25
N SER A 201 -12.61 21.37 17.07
CA SER A 201 -12.24 20.47 15.98
C SER A 201 -11.92 21.26 14.71
N PHE A 202 -10.96 20.80 13.91
CA PHE A 202 -10.54 21.52 12.71
C PHE A 202 -9.98 20.63 11.61
N ALA A 203 -9.89 21.15 10.39
CA ALA A 203 -9.24 20.49 9.27
C ALA A 203 -8.33 21.49 8.57
N VAL A 204 -7.08 21.10 8.33
CA VAL A 204 -6.07 21.94 7.66
C VAL A 204 -5.49 21.27 6.43
N ARG A 205 -5.06 22.08 5.47
CA ARG A 205 -4.30 21.68 4.30
C ARG A 205 -3.01 22.49 4.21
N VAL A 206 -1.91 21.82 3.94
CA VAL A 206 -0.66 22.41 3.49
C VAL A 206 -0.47 22.01 2.04
N SER A 207 -0.29 22.98 1.16
CA SER A 207 -0.06 22.74 -0.25
C SER A 207 1.13 23.53 -0.77
N SER A 208 1.79 23.03 -1.82
CA SER A 208 2.86 23.74 -2.53
C SER A 208 2.64 23.57 -4.03
N ARG A 209 3.14 24.50 -4.85
CA ARG A 209 3.28 24.27 -6.30
C ARG A 209 4.71 23.95 -6.71
N ASP A 210 5.64 24.18 -5.79
CA ASP A 210 7.06 23.93 -5.97
C ASP A 210 7.36 22.48 -5.56
N ASP A 211 8.15 21.78 -6.38
CA ASP A 211 8.74 20.51 -5.96
C ASP A 211 9.85 20.81 -4.95
N ILE A 212 9.64 20.37 -3.72
CA ILE A 212 10.55 20.57 -2.60
C ILE A 212 11.13 19.27 -2.09
N SER A 213 10.81 18.14 -2.72
CA SER A 213 11.09 16.79 -2.21
C SER A 213 12.57 16.60 -1.87
N GLU A 214 13.47 16.85 -2.83
CA GLU A 214 14.92 16.79 -2.64
C GLU A 214 15.40 17.73 -1.51
N LYS A 215 14.86 18.95 -1.44
CA LYS A 215 15.24 19.93 -0.40
C LYS A 215 14.84 19.46 1.00
N VAL A 216 13.65 18.88 1.15
CA VAL A 216 13.14 18.38 2.43
C VAL A 216 13.87 17.11 2.85
N THR A 217 14.26 16.25 1.91
CA THR A 217 14.95 14.98 2.22
C THR A 217 16.45 15.17 2.46
N GLU A 218 17.14 15.99 1.67
CA GLU A 218 18.61 16.09 1.70
C GLU A 218 19.14 17.28 2.52
N ASN A 219 18.32 18.29 2.80
CA ASN A 219 18.73 19.47 3.55
C ASN A 219 17.98 19.58 4.88
N SER A 220 18.58 19.03 5.93
CA SER A 220 18.01 19.03 7.28
C SER A 220 17.65 20.43 7.80
N SER A 221 18.46 21.45 7.46
CA SER A 221 18.19 22.83 7.88
C SER A 221 17.01 23.47 7.16
N PHE A 222 16.79 23.10 5.89
CA PHE A 222 15.61 23.53 5.15
C PHE A 222 14.37 22.82 5.71
N ARG A 223 14.44 21.50 5.89
CA ARG A 223 13.36 20.69 6.49
C ARG A 223 12.88 21.25 7.83
N GLU A 224 13.82 21.48 8.77
CA GLU A 224 13.50 21.97 10.11
C GLU A 224 12.84 23.36 10.05
N ARG A 225 13.33 24.26 9.19
CA ARG A 225 12.70 25.56 8.97
C ARG A 225 11.29 25.44 8.42
N VAL A 226 11.08 24.56 7.42
CA VAL A 226 9.73 24.34 6.87
C VAL A 226 8.80 23.82 7.94
N ILE A 227 9.21 22.82 8.73
CA ILE A 227 8.42 22.28 9.84
C ILE A 227 8.01 23.41 10.78
N GLN A 228 8.97 24.19 11.28
CA GLN A 228 8.72 25.22 12.28
C GLN A 228 7.88 26.39 11.73
N GLU A 229 8.17 26.88 10.53
CA GLU A 229 7.47 28.04 9.94
C GLU A 229 6.05 27.66 9.49
N VAL A 230 5.85 26.49 8.87
CA VAL A 230 4.52 26.00 8.47
C VAL A 230 3.66 25.66 9.69
N ALA A 231 4.23 24.96 10.69
CA ALA A 231 3.49 24.66 11.92
C ALA A 231 3.11 25.93 12.68
N GLY A 232 4.01 26.92 12.75
CA GLY A 232 3.73 28.21 13.39
C GLY A 232 2.62 28.99 12.70
N GLU A 233 2.63 29.05 11.38
CA GLU A 233 1.57 29.73 10.63
C GLU A 233 0.23 28.98 10.75
N LEU A 234 0.26 27.64 10.73
CA LEU A 234 -0.94 26.82 11.00
C LEU A 234 -1.51 27.09 12.40
N ALA A 235 -0.65 27.16 13.42
CA ALA A 235 -1.07 27.50 14.79
C ALA A 235 -1.76 28.87 14.83
N GLU A 236 -1.17 29.91 14.23
CA GLU A 236 -1.80 31.24 14.17
C GLU A 236 -3.10 31.25 13.36
N LEU A 237 -3.13 30.57 12.21
CA LEU A 237 -4.33 30.39 11.40
C LEU A 237 -5.48 29.77 12.22
N ILE A 238 -5.19 28.72 12.98
CA ILE A 238 -6.16 28.01 13.81
C ILE A 238 -6.62 28.91 14.96
N LYS A 239 -5.70 29.54 15.71
CA LYS A 239 -6.01 30.44 16.84
C LYS A 239 -6.86 31.63 16.42
N GLN A 240 -6.50 32.25 15.29
CA GLN A 240 -7.21 33.41 14.77
C GLN A 240 -8.44 33.03 13.94
N ARG A 241 -8.61 31.74 13.62
CA ARG A 241 -9.65 31.19 12.76
C ARG A 241 -9.65 31.84 11.37
N ASN A 242 -8.46 32.12 10.88
CA ASN A 242 -8.23 32.64 9.54
C ASN A 242 -8.33 31.48 8.54
N SER A 243 -8.87 31.73 7.35
CA SER A 243 -9.12 30.66 6.39
C SER A 243 -7.86 30.18 5.67
N LYS A 244 -6.88 31.06 5.44
CA LYS A 244 -5.74 30.79 4.55
C LYS A 244 -4.60 31.77 4.77
N ALA A 245 -3.36 31.29 4.64
CA ALA A 245 -2.15 32.12 4.57
C ALA A 245 -1.14 31.52 3.56
N GLU A 246 -0.17 32.34 3.16
CA GLU A 246 0.96 31.94 2.32
C GLU A 246 2.23 32.05 3.15
N VAL A 247 3.09 31.03 3.10
CA VAL A 247 4.37 30.97 3.79
C VAL A 247 5.47 30.82 2.76
N GLU A 248 6.34 31.81 2.65
CA GLU A 248 7.50 31.79 1.75
C GLU A 248 8.74 31.39 2.54
N ILE A 249 9.32 30.23 2.20
CA ILE A 249 10.49 29.68 2.88
C ILE A 249 11.60 29.46 1.86
N ALA A 250 12.55 30.39 1.83
CA ALA A 250 13.56 30.46 0.77
C ALA A 250 12.89 30.53 -0.62
N ASP A 251 13.19 29.59 -1.52
CA ASP A 251 12.64 29.54 -2.89
C ASP A 251 11.44 28.57 -3.00
N ALA A 252 10.69 28.37 -1.91
CA ALA A 252 9.50 27.51 -1.89
C ALA A 252 8.31 28.24 -1.28
N ASN A 253 7.17 28.16 -1.96
CA ASN A 253 5.92 28.79 -1.52
C ASN A 253 4.93 27.73 -1.05
N PHE A 254 4.54 27.85 0.21
CA PHE A 254 3.50 27.03 0.81
C PHE A 254 2.22 27.84 0.94
N GLU A 255 1.12 27.18 0.68
CA GLU A 255 -0.22 27.64 0.98
C GLU A 255 -0.79 26.79 2.11
N VAL A 256 -1.08 27.43 3.23
CA VAL A 256 -1.67 26.81 4.42
C VAL A 256 -3.13 27.26 4.53
N GLU A 257 -4.04 26.32 4.69
CA GLU A 257 -5.49 26.55 4.66
C GLU A 257 -6.15 25.89 5.86
N LEU A 258 -7.00 26.64 6.58
CA LEU A 258 -7.96 26.11 7.53
C LEU A 258 -9.24 25.77 6.75
N ILE A 259 -9.35 24.52 6.31
CA ILE A 259 -10.43 24.01 5.47
C ILE A 259 -11.77 24.14 6.20
N ASN A 260 -11.79 23.75 7.47
CA ASN A 260 -12.98 23.86 8.31
C ASN A 260 -12.63 23.93 9.79
N TYR A 261 -13.54 24.48 10.58
CA TYR A 261 -13.39 24.65 12.02
C TYR A 261 -14.75 24.52 12.71
N TYR A 262 -14.78 23.79 13.80
CA TYR A 262 -15.95 23.60 14.64
C TYR A 262 -15.57 23.87 16.10
N SER A 263 -16.29 24.77 16.76
CA SER A 263 -15.99 25.14 18.15
C SER A 263 -16.76 24.27 19.14
N GLY A 264 -16.05 23.74 20.12
CA GLY A 264 -16.52 22.89 21.21
C GLY A 264 -16.87 21.48 20.77
N ARG A 265 -17.60 20.81 21.66
CA ARG A 265 -18.08 19.45 21.45
C ARG A 265 -19.19 19.41 20.39
N HIS A 266 -19.13 18.41 19.54
CA HIS A 266 -20.15 18.05 18.58
C HIS A 266 -20.99 16.89 19.12
N SER A 267 -22.22 17.18 19.56
CA SER A 267 -23.14 16.16 20.04
C SER A 267 -23.80 15.41 18.88
N VAL A 268 -23.71 14.09 18.92
CA VAL A 268 -24.33 13.16 17.98
C VAL A 268 -25.31 12.28 18.75
N THR A 269 -26.58 12.37 18.40
CA THR A 269 -27.60 11.43 18.88
C THR A 269 -27.63 10.21 17.97
N LEU A 270 -27.32 9.06 18.55
CA LEU A 270 -27.42 7.76 17.91
C LEU A 270 -28.83 7.17 18.10
N SER A 271 -29.30 6.36 17.17
CA SER A 271 -30.42 5.46 17.45
C SER A 271 -29.99 4.38 18.46
N GLU A 272 -30.95 3.73 19.12
CA GLU A 272 -30.66 2.58 20.02
C GLU A 272 -29.84 1.51 19.28
N GLU A 273 -30.17 1.22 18.02
CA GLU A 273 -29.43 0.28 17.18
C GLU A 273 -27.99 0.74 16.92
N GLN A 274 -27.78 2.03 16.66
CA GLN A 274 -26.45 2.59 16.44
C GLN A 274 -25.62 2.59 17.72
N MET A 275 -26.22 2.94 18.85
CA MET A 275 -25.55 2.92 20.15
C MET A 275 -25.19 1.48 20.56
N ASP A 276 -26.08 0.52 20.33
CA ASP A 276 -25.77 -0.90 20.50
C ASP A 276 -24.67 -1.36 19.54
N ALA A 277 -24.63 -0.84 18.31
CA ALA A 277 -23.55 -1.11 17.37
C ALA A 277 -22.21 -0.53 17.86
N VAL A 278 -22.16 0.70 18.41
CA VAL A 278 -20.92 1.26 18.99
C VAL A 278 -20.44 0.39 20.15
N LYS A 279 -21.34 0.03 21.08
CA LYS A 279 -21.01 -0.84 22.23
C LYS A 279 -20.50 -2.22 21.81
N LYS A 280 -21.04 -2.78 20.73
CA LYS A 280 -20.64 -4.10 20.21
C LYS A 280 -19.38 -4.07 19.36
N ARG A 281 -19.18 -3.00 18.58
CA ARG A 281 -18.14 -2.91 17.54
C ARG A 281 -16.86 -2.22 18.01
N ALA A 282 -16.92 -1.51 19.15
CA ALA A 282 -15.79 -0.79 19.76
C ALA A 282 -15.11 0.22 18.81
N ASN A 283 -15.79 0.69 17.77
CA ASN A 283 -15.22 1.68 16.86
C ASN A 283 -16.31 2.63 16.38
N LEU A 284 -16.22 3.88 16.81
CA LEU A 284 -17.19 4.93 16.54
C LEU A 284 -17.29 5.26 15.04
N ALA A 285 -16.15 5.28 14.34
CA ALA A 285 -16.05 5.59 12.93
C ALA A 285 -16.84 4.64 12.02
N LYS A 286 -17.16 3.44 12.52
CA LYS A 286 -17.98 2.45 11.81
C LYS A 286 -19.47 2.67 11.90
N VAL A 287 -19.90 3.53 12.80
CA VAL A 287 -21.31 3.81 13.05
C VAL A 287 -21.69 5.19 12.54
N ILE A 288 -20.77 6.14 12.65
CA ILE A 288 -20.90 7.52 12.17
C ILE A 288 -19.57 7.99 11.57
N ASN A 289 -19.61 8.97 10.67
CA ASN A 289 -18.41 9.72 10.29
C ASN A 289 -18.07 10.70 11.43
N PRO A 290 -16.99 10.49 12.19
CA PRO A 290 -16.65 11.35 13.31
C PRO A 290 -16.13 12.72 12.87
N TYR A 291 -15.74 12.88 11.60
CA TYR A 291 -15.36 14.15 10.99
C TYR A 291 -16.53 14.80 10.24
N GLY A 292 -17.73 14.24 10.33
CA GLY A 292 -18.90 14.72 9.58
C GLY A 292 -19.24 16.18 9.86
N HIS A 293 -18.99 16.66 11.08
CA HIS A 293 -19.17 18.07 11.48
C HIS A 293 -18.19 19.01 10.78
N LEU A 294 -17.04 18.50 10.34
CA LEU A 294 -16.03 19.23 9.56
C LEU A 294 -16.27 19.12 8.05
N GLY A 295 -17.31 18.41 7.60
CA GLY A 295 -17.63 18.28 6.18
C GLY A 295 -16.55 17.57 5.35
N ILE A 296 -15.66 16.85 6.02
CA ILE A 296 -14.59 16.05 5.42
C ILE A 296 -14.80 14.57 5.76
N ASN A 297 -14.16 13.70 4.99
CA ASN A 297 -14.18 12.26 5.20
C ASN A 297 -12.76 11.72 4.95
N PRO A 298 -11.81 12.02 5.84
CA PRO A 298 -10.47 11.43 5.75
C PRO A 298 -10.56 9.92 5.97
N ASP A 299 -9.69 9.13 5.34
CA ASP A 299 -9.59 7.71 5.67
C ASP A 299 -8.97 7.58 7.07
N ILE A 300 -9.77 7.11 8.01
CA ILE A 300 -9.46 7.07 9.45
C ILE A 300 -8.41 6.00 9.78
N LEU A 301 -8.11 5.10 8.82
CA LEU A 301 -7.08 4.08 8.96
C LEU A 301 -5.79 4.41 8.19
N ASP A 302 -5.79 5.46 7.38
CA ASP A 302 -4.59 6.04 6.76
C ASP A 302 -4.22 7.38 7.42
N THR A 303 -4.98 7.82 8.43
CA THR A 303 -4.56 8.87 9.36
C THR A 303 -3.54 8.31 10.34
N ASP A 304 -2.40 7.90 9.83
CA ASP A 304 -1.26 7.57 10.66
C ASP A 304 -0.67 8.88 11.27
N GLY A 305 -1.39 9.50 12.20
CA GLY A 305 -1.03 10.79 12.82
C GLY A 305 -1.65 12.03 12.17
N HIS A 306 -2.39 11.88 11.06
CA HIS A 306 -3.04 12.99 10.37
C HIS A 306 -4.48 13.28 10.80
N GLY A 307 -5.00 12.53 11.78
CA GLY A 307 -6.24 12.91 12.44
C GLY A 307 -6.54 12.08 13.68
N THR A 308 -6.78 12.77 14.80
CA THR A 308 -7.26 12.14 16.03
C THR A 308 -8.73 12.47 16.20
N VAL A 309 -9.51 11.51 16.68
CA VAL A 309 -10.90 11.70 17.07
C VAL A 309 -11.01 11.43 18.56
N TYR A 310 -11.50 12.40 19.32
CA TYR A 310 -11.95 12.15 20.69
C TYR A 310 -13.47 12.10 20.69
N ALA A 311 -13.98 11.13 21.42
CA ALA A 311 -15.41 11.02 21.65
C ALA A 311 -15.66 10.60 23.09
N GLU A 312 -16.80 10.96 23.66
CA GLU A 312 -17.23 10.54 24.98
C GLU A 312 -18.73 10.23 24.96
N LYS A 313 -19.16 9.24 25.76
CA LYS A 313 -20.59 9.01 25.97
C LYS A 313 -21.15 10.11 26.88
N ALA A 314 -22.03 10.95 26.34
CA ALA A 314 -22.67 12.04 27.08
C ALA A 314 -24.05 11.66 27.64
N GLY A 315 -24.74 10.70 27.01
CA GLY A 315 -26.07 10.25 27.40
C GLY A 315 -26.35 8.82 26.93
N ASP A 316 -27.55 8.28 27.22
CA ASP A 316 -27.87 6.88 26.91
C ASP A 316 -27.66 6.52 25.44
N ASN A 317 -28.00 7.44 24.54
CA ASN A 317 -27.84 7.35 23.10
C ASN A 317 -27.12 8.57 22.51
N GLU A 318 -26.32 9.27 23.33
CA GLU A 318 -25.66 10.52 22.94
C GLU A 318 -24.16 10.39 23.11
N ILE A 319 -23.42 10.79 22.08
CA ILE A 319 -21.97 10.83 22.04
C ILE A 319 -21.56 12.26 21.72
N GLU A 320 -20.59 12.78 22.46
CA GLU A 320 -19.93 14.04 22.15
C GLU A 320 -18.60 13.75 21.46
N ILE A 321 -18.36 14.39 20.31
CA ILE A 321 -17.11 14.33 19.57
C ILE A 321 -16.38 15.65 19.76
N PHE A 322 -15.09 15.62 20.06
CA PHE A 322 -14.31 16.82 20.34
C PHE A 322 -12.83 16.63 19.97
N SER A 323 -12.05 17.71 20.04
CA SER A 323 -10.60 17.73 19.79
C SER A 323 -10.21 16.98 18.51
N THR A 324 -11.08 17.04 17.49
CA THR A 324 -10.95 16.24 16.28
C THR A 324 -10.22 17.03 15.22
N TYR A 325 -9.12 16.52 14.68
CA TYR A 325 -8.34 17.24 13.69
C TYR A 325 -8.05 16.42 12.43
N ALA A 326 -7.92 17.09 11.28
CA ALA A 326 -7.46 16.45 10.05
C ALA A 326 -6.35 17.30 9.39
N PHE A 327 -5.29 16.66 8.93
CA PHE A 327 -4.16 17.29 8.26
C PHE A 327 -3.98 16.71 6.85
N LEU A 328 -3.99 17.58 5.83
CA LEU A 328 -3.78 17.19 4.44
C LEU A 328 -2.49 17.82 3.89
N LEU A 329 -1.62 17.00 3.28
CA LEU A 329 -0.41 17.46 2.61
C LEU A 329 -0.55 17.28 1.09
N ASP A 330 -0.48 18.38 0.34
CA ASP A 330 -0.68 18.44 -1.12
C ASP A 330 0.50 19.15 -1.81
N ILE A 331 1.63 18.45 -1.92
CA ILE A 331 2.88 18.97 -2.48
C ILE A 331 3.22 18.16 -3.73
N PRO A 332 3.52 18.78 -4.89
CA PRO A 332 3.99 18.04 -6.05
C PRO A 332 5.39 17.50 -5.76
N TRP A 333 5.61 16.21 -6.02
CA TRP A 333 6.93 15.60 -5.96
C TRP A 333 7.18 14.79 -7.22
N GLU A 334 8.36 14.93 -7.82
CA GLU A 334 8.81 14.00 -8.84
C GLU A 334 9.25 12.70 -8.17
N ASN A 335 8.40 11.67 -8.25
CA ASN A 335 8.84 10.33 -7.92
C ASN A 335 9.33 9.63 -9.20
N PRO A 336 10.61 9.25 -9.30
CA PRO A 336 11.14 8.54 -10.45
C PRO A 336 10.72 7.06 -10.42
N TYR A 337 9.42 6.77 -10.28
CA TYR A 337 8.88 5.41 -10.18
C TYR A 337 9.33 4.53 -11.35
N ASP A 338 9.36 5.06 -12.57
CA ASP A 338 9.85 4.34 -13.75
C ASP A 338 11.31 3.92 -13.57
N SER A 339 12.14 4.78 -12.98
CA SER A 339 13.55 4.47 -12.74
C SER A 339 13.72 3.54 -11.54
N TRP A 340 12.91 3.65 -10.49
CA TRP A 340 12.94 2.73 -9.36
C TRP A 340 12.49 1.31 -9.74
N ILE A 341 11.45 1.19 -10.56
CA ILE A 341 11.01 -0.09 -11.14
C ILE A 341 12.13 -0.66 -12.00
N PHE A 342 12.65 0.15 -12.92
CA PHE A 342 13.74 -0.27 -13.79
C PHE A 342 14.97 -0.75 -13.02
N SER A 343 15.44 0.01 -12.01
CA SER A 343 16.61 -0.37 -11.20
C SER A 343 16.41 -1.68 -10.44
N THR A 344 15.17 -2.03 -10.06
CA THR A 344 14.91 -3.34 -9.45
C THR A 344 14.99 -4.46 -10.48
N ILE A 345 14.43 -4.27 -11.67
CA ILE A 345 14.54 -5.25 -12.75
C ILE A 345 16.01 -5.45 -13.14
N ASP A 346 16.76 -4.34 -13.26
CA ASP A 346 18.20 -4.37 -13.56
C ASP A 346 18.98 -5.08 -12.43
N GLY A 347 18.69 -4.77 -11.17
CA GLY A 347 19.34 -5.38 -10.02
C GLY A 347 19.14 -6.89 -9.90
N VAL A 348 17.95 -7.40 -10.25
CA VAL A 348 17.67 -8.85 -10.30
C VAL A 348 18.64 -9.56 -11.25
N THR A 349 18.98 -8.93 -12.38
CA THR A 349 19.93 -9.54 -13.33
C THR A 349 21.36 -9.64 -12.82
N ASP A 350 21.73 -8.82 -11.83
CA ASP A 350 23.01 -8.88 -11.13
C ASP A 350 23.01 -9.87 -9.97
N GLN A 351 21.85 -10.09 -9.33
CA GLN A 351 21.69 -11.02 -8.21
C GLN A 351 21.85 -12.48 -8.64
N PHE A 352 21.49 -12.78 -9.90
CA PHE A 352 21.38 -14.15 -10.39
C PHE A 352 22.37 -14.49 -11.49
N PRO A 353 23.69 -14.23 -11.44
CA PRO A 353 24.57 -14.32 -12.61
C PRO A 353 24.58 -15.69 -13.32
N ASP A 354 24.31 -16.77 -12.59
CA ASP A 354 24.42 -18.15 -13.10
C ASP A 354 23.07 -18.77 -13.51
N TYR A 355 21.94 -18.08 -13.34
CA TYR A 355 20.63 -18.62 -13.69
C TYR A 355 20.33 -18.42 -15.19
N PRO A 356 20.01 -19.49 -15.94
CA PRO A 356 19.97 -19.44 -17.40
C PRO A 356 18.70 -18.82 -17.96
N ASP A 357 17.54 -19.04 -17.34
CA ASP A 357 16.25 -18.63 -17.87
C ASP A 357 15.40 -17.99 -16.75
N ILE A 358 15.27 -16.66 -16.78
CA ILE A 358 14.68 -15.85 -15.71
C ILE A 358 13.40 -15.18 -16.20
N ILE A 359 12.35 -15.21 -15.37
CA ILE A 359 11.14 -14.41 -15.55
C ILE A 359 11.00 -13.48 -14.34
N ILE A 360 10.81 -12.19 -14.57
CA ILE A 360 10.73 -11.21 -13.48
C ILE A 360 9.31 -10.68 -13.38
N PHE A 361 8.67 -10.88 -12.24
CA PHE A 361 7.39 -10.31 -11.89
C PHE A 361 7.60 -9.08 -11.01
N VAL A 362 6.96 -7.96 -11.38
CA VAL A 362 6.99 -6.73 -10.59
C VAL A 362 5.56 -6.26 -10.33
N LYS A 363 5.11 -6.33 -9.07
CA LYS A 363 3.84 -5.73 -8.65
C LYS A 363 4.04 -4.23 -8.43
N ILE A 364 3.16 -3.42 -9.02
CA ILE A 364 3.20 -1.96 -8.96
C ILE A 364 1.82 -1.48 -8.47
N PRO A 365 1.76 -0.51 -7.54
CA PRO A 365 0.50 0.07 -7.11
C PRO A 365 -0.22 0.76 -8.29
N PRO A 366 -1.55 0.66 -8.36
CA PRO A 366 -2.33 1.18 -9.49
C PRO A 366 -2.16 2.71 -9.67
N GLY A 367 -1.96 3.44 -8.58
CA GLY A 367 -1.72 4.89 -8.61
C GLY A 367 -0.49 5.29 -9.41
N PHE A 368 0.62 4.55 -9.28
CA PHE A 368 1.85 4.87 -10.01
C PHE A 368 1.81 4.45 -11.46
N VAL A 369 1.14 3.34 -11.76
CA VAL A 369 0.88 2.96 -13.16
C VAL A 369 0.15 4.10 -13.86
N TYR A 370 -0.92 4.60 -13.25
CA TYR A 370 -1.71 5.70 -13.78
C TYR A 370 -0.91 7.01 -13.92
N GLN A 371 -0.11 7.36 -12.90
CA GLN A 371 0.77 8.51 -12.93
C GLN A 371 1.77 8.41 -14.09
N MET A 372 2.47 7.28 -14.22
CA MET A 372 3.45 7.04 -15.28
C MET A 372 2.83 7.07 -16.69
N MET A 373 1.59 6.64 -16.85
CA MET A 373 0.86 6.72 -18.14
C MET A 373 0.55 8.17 -18.55
N ARG A 374 0.33 9.07 -17.57
CA ARG A 374 -0.02 10.47 -17.80
C ARG A 374 1.19 11.37 -17.97
N GLU A 375 2.20 11.16 -17.14
CA GLU A 375 3.42 11.97 -17.15
C GLU A 375 4.21 11.74 -18.43
N LYS A 376 4.75 12.84 -18.99
CA LYS A 376 5.52 12.83 -20.22
C LYS A 376 7.00 12.98 -19.94
N THR A 377 7.81 12.26 -20.70
CA THR A 377 9.27 12.31 -20.68
C THR A 377 9.81 12.23 -22.12
N VAL A 378 11.13 12.23 -22.27
CA VAL A 378 11.81 12.12 -23.57
C VAL A 378 12.49 10.75 -23.67
N ASN A 379 12.31 10.06 -24.80
CA ASN A 379 12.96 8.78 -25.05
C ASN A 379 14.37 8.93 -25.65
N HIS A 380 15.03 7.80 -25.92
CA HIS A 380 16.37 7.74 -26.51
C HIS A 380 16.45 8.26 -27.97
N ARG A 381 15.30 8.62 -28.58
CA ARG A 381 15.18 9.19 -29.92
C ARG A 381 14.73 10.66 -29.90
N ASP A 382 14.78 11.29 -28.74
CA ASP A 382 14.29 12.66 -28.50
C ASP A 382 12.77 12.85 -28.74
N GLU A 383 11.99 11.77 -28.70
CA GLU A 383 10.53 11.81 -28.86
C GLU A 383 9.83 11.96 -27.50
N ARG A 384 8.73 12.71 -27.47
CA ARG A 384 7.93 12.90 -26.26
C ARG A 384 6.99 11.71 -26.05
N VAL A 385 7.30 10.88 -25.06
CA VAL A 385 6.55 9.65 -24.69
C VAL A 385 6.03 9.74 -23.26
N SER A 386 5.17 8.81 -22.84
CA SER A 386 4.81 8.66 -21.41
C SER A 386 5.96 8.03 -20.61
N LYS A 387 6.00 8.25 -19.29
CA LYS A 387 6.94 7.53 -18.40
C LYS A 387 6.69 6.01 -18.43
N TRP A 388 5.44 5.57 -18.62
CA TRP A 388 5.09 4.16 -18.80
C TRP A 388 5.69 3.54 -20.07
N GLU A 389 5.53 4.21 -21.22
CA GLU A 389 6.18 3.78 -22.47
C GLU A 389 7.70 3.78 -22.33
N ARG A 390 8.25 4.80 -21.65
CA ARG A 390 9.70 4.89 -21.42
C ARG A 390 10.23 3.75 -20.55
N LEU A 391 9.49 3.32 -19.53
CA LEU A 391 9.84 2.15 -18.71
C LEU A 391 9.95 0.89 -19.59
N LYS A 392 8.98 0.64 -20.46
CA LYS A 392 9.00 -0.52 -21.36
C LYS A 392 10.19 -0.49 -22.30
N GLU A 393 10.50 0.66 -22.88
CA GLU A 393 11.71 0.81 -23.70
C GLU A 393 13.00 0.54 -22.90
N LYS A 394 13.08 0.98 -21.63
CA LYS A 394 14.22 0.71 -20.76
C LYS A 394 14.38 -0.80 -20.51
N ILE A 395 13.27 -1.50 -20.23
CA ILE A 395 13.26 -2.96 -20.05
C ILE A 395 13.76 -3.68 -21.31
N ILE A 396 13.26 -3.29 -22.50
CA ILE A 396 13.74 -3.83 -23.78
C ILE A 396 15.26 -3.59 -23.94
N GLY A 397 15.75 -2.45 -23.46
CA GLY A 397 17.18 -2.15 -23.42
C GLY A 397 18.03 -3.13 -22.60
N ILE A 398 17.46 -3.79 -21.58
CA ILE A 398 18.16 -4.85 -20.82
C ILE A 398 18.47 -6.04 -21.71
N TYR A 399 17.52 -6.41 -22.58
CA TYR A 399 17.68 -7.54 -23.51
C TYR A 399 18.76 -7.29 -24.56
N ALA A 400 19.10 -6.03 -24.83
CA ALA A 400 20.17 -5.67 -25.75
C ALA A 400 21.58 -5.80 -25.14
N ASN A 401 21.71 -6.12 -23.84
CA ASN A 401 23.00 -6.37 -23.20
C ASN A 401 23.47 -7.82 -23.49
N PRO A 402 24.59 -8.06 -24.19
CA PRO A 402 25.03 -9.39 -24.59
C PRO A 402 25.21 -10.39 -23.44
N ASP A 403 25.56 -9.91 -22.24
CA ASP A 403 25.74 -10.75 -21.06
C ASP A 403 24.40 -11.22 -20.45
N ARG A 404 23.29 -10.60 -20.87
CA ARG A 404 21.93 -10.79 -20.31
C ARG A 404 20.88 -11.10 -21.37
N GLU A 405 21.23 -10.95 -22.66
CA GLU A 405 20.38 -11.02 -23.86
C GLU A 405 19.59 -12.32 -23.95
N ASN A 406 20.14 -13.44 -23.47
CA ASN A 406 19.49 -14.74 -23.54
C ASN A 406 18.90 -15.21 -22.21
N ARG A 407 19.08 -14.45 -21.12
CA ARG A 407 18.82 -14.93 -19.76
C ARG A 407 17.46 -14.50 -19.23
N VAL A 408 17.14 -13.21 -19.33
CA VAL A 408 15.82 -12.70 -18.95
C VAL A 408 14.86 -12.93 -20.11
N LYS A 409 13.83 -13.75 -19.91
CA LYS A 409 12.86 -14.13 -20.93
C LYS A 409 11.69 -13.16 -21.01
N ALA A 410 11.22 -12.73 -19.85
CA ALA A 410 10.10 -11.80 -19.76
C ALA A 410 10.19 -10.98 -18.48
N VAL A 411 9.68 -9.76 -18.56
CA VAL A 411 9.31 -8.96 -17.39
C VAL A 411 7.80 -8.78 -17.41
N VAL A 412 7.12 -9.22 -16.35
CA VAL A 412 5.68 -9.06 -16.17
C VAL A 412 5.42 -8.00 -15.12
N LEU A 413 4.85 -6.88 -15.55
CA LEU A 413 4.37 -5.83 -14.66
C LEU A 413 2.95 -6.18 -14.23
N MET A 414 2.68 -6.20 -12.92
CA MET A 414 1.37 -6.53 -12.35
C MET A 414 0.83 -5.37 -11.51
N THR A 415 -0.50 -5.25 -11.42
CA THR A 415 -1.17 -4.31 -10.51
C THR A 415 -2.53 -4.85 -10.11
N ASP A 416 -2.92 -4.60 -8.87
CA ASP A 416 -4.27 -4.94 -8.41
C ASP A 416 -5.27 -3.88 -8.91
N VAL A 417 -6.42 -4.35 -9.37
CA VAL A 417 -7.53 -3.51 -9.81
C VAL A 417 -8.84 -4.08 -9.26
N VAL A 418 -9.68 -3.20 -8.71
CA VAL A 418 -11.04 -3.56 -8.32
C VAL A 418 -11.92 -3.48 -9.55
N MET A 419 -12.41 -4.64 -9.99
CA MET A 419 -13.32 -4.77 -11.11
C MET A 419 -14.75 -4.81 -10.59
N ASP A 420 -15.57 -3.91 -11.11
CA ASP A 420 -16.98 -3.77 -10.76
C ASP A 420 -17.83 -3.96 -12.01
N GLU A 421 -18.38 -5.17 -12.15
CA GLU A 421 -19.16 -5.58 -13.32
C GLU A 421 -20.64 -5.71 -12.97
N VAL A 422 -21.50 -5.01 -13.73
CA VAL A 422 -22.96 -5.16 -13.63
C VAL A 422 -23.43 -6.13 -14.70
N THR A 423 -23.77 -7.35 -14.28
CA THR A 423 -24.34 -8.39 -15.14
C THR A 423 -25.87 -8.43 -15.02
N GLU A 424 -26.54 -9.17 -15.92
CA GLU A 424 -27.99 -9.42 -15.82
C GLU A 424 -28.41 -10.12 -14.52
N VAL A 425 -27.47 -10.84 -13.88
CA VAL A 425 -27.69 -11.63 -12.66
C VAL A 425 -27.41 -10.83 -11.38
N GLY A 426 -26.70 -9.70 -11.51
CA GLY A 426 -26.31 -8.86 -10.38
C GLY A 426 -25.03 -8.07 -10.63
N ARG A 427 -24.63 -7.25 -9.66
CA ARG A 427 -23.36 -6.53 -9.65
C ARG A 427 -22.31 -7.38 -8.92
N ASN A 428 -21.19 -7.64 -9.57
CA ASN A 428 -20.05 -8.39 -9.06
C ASN A 428 -18.88 -7.43 -8.89
N VAL A 429 -18.40 -7.30 -7.65
CA VAL A 429 -17.17 -6.58 -7.34
C VAL A 429 -16.11 -7.62 -6.97
N MET A 430 -14.92 -7.52 -7.57
CA MET A 430 -13.81 -8.44 -7.31
C MET A 430 -12.47 -7.73 -7.47
N LEU A 431 -11.48 -8.13 -6.67
CA LEU A 431 -10.08 -7.76 -6.91
C LEU A 431 -9.49 -8.70 -7.96
N GLN A 432 -8.85 -8.15 -8.98
CA GLN A 432 -8.14 -8.90 -10.02
C GLN A 432 -6.76 -8.30 -10.26
N SER A 433 -5.78 -9.13 -10.58
CA SER A 433 -4.44 -8.67 -10.93
C SER A 433 -4.38 -8.44 -12.45
N ALA A 434 -4.29 -7.19 -12.87
CA ALA A 434 -4.03 -6.82 -14.25
C ALA A 434 -2.53 -6.91 -14.55
N VAL A 435 -2.17 -7.27 -15.77
CA VAL A 435 -0.77 -7.52 -16.17
C VAL A 435 -0.39 -6.80 -17.46
N GLU A 436 0.91 -6.57 -17.64
CA GLU A 436 1.54 -6.17 -18.90
C GLU A 436 2.88 -6.89 -18.98
N ALA A 437 3.07 -7.73 -20.01
CA ALA A 437 4.35 -8.37 -20.26
C ALA A 437 5.19 -7.59 -21.26
N VAL A 438 6.49 -7.52 -20.99
CA VAL A 438 7.53 -7.16 -21.95
C VAL A 438 8.34 -8.43 -22.18
N TYR A 439 8.18 -9.03 -23.36
CA TYR A 439 8.89 -10.24 -23.76
C TYR A 439 10.24 -9.91 -24.39
N ASN A 440 11.21 -10.79 -24.19
CA ASN A 440 12.49 -10.69 -24.86
C ASN A 440 12.38 -11.28 -26.27
N GLU A 441 12.26 -10.39 -27.27
CA GLU A 441 12.13 -10.75 -28.69
C GLU A 441 13.30 -11.58 -29.24
N ASN A 442 14.49 -11.52 -28.62
CA ASN A 442 15.65 -12.29 -29.08
C ASN A 442 15.53 -13.80 -28.76
N VAL A 443 14.68 -14.15 -27.79
CA VAL A 443 14.46 -15.53 -27.31
C VAL A 443 12.97 -15.80 -27.09
N GLU A 444 12.10 -15.19 -27.89
CA GLU A 444 10.64 -15.35 -27.76
C GLU A 444 10.21 -16.80 -28.00
N ASP A 445 10.87 -17.50 -28.93
CA ASP A 445 10.66 -18.92 -29.24
C ASP A 445 11.03 -19.86 -28.08
N GLN A 446 11.67 -19.32 -27.03
CA GLN A 446 12.08 -20.01 -25.83
C GLN A 446 11.14 -19.76 -24.64
N ILE A 447 10.10 -18.95 -24.80
CA ILE A 447 9.13 -18.70 -23.75
C ILE A 447 8.01 -19.74 -23.89
N PRO A 448 7.64 -20.47 -22.82
CA PRO A 448 6.62 -21.52 -22.92
C PRO A 448 5.28 -20.92 -23.35
N ALA A 449 4.58 -21.61 -24.26
CA ALA A 449 3.33 -21.13 -24.82
C ALA A 449 2.25 -21.02 -23.74
N GLU A 450 2.20 -21.97 -22.82
CA GLU A 450 1.29 -21.99 -21.68
C GLU A 450 1.51 -20.80 -20.74
N PHE A 451 2.75 -20.33 -20.58
CA PHE A 451 3.05 -19.10 -19.84
C PHE A 451 2.56 -17.87 -20.59
N ILE A 452 2.80 -17.80 -21.90
CA ILE A 452 2.30 -16.69 -22.73
C ILE A 452 0.77 -16.62 -22.69
N ASP A 453 0.09 -17.76 -22.82
CA ASP A 453 -1.36 -17.87 -22.78
C ASP A 453 -1.90 -17.47 -21.40
N LEU A 454 -1.25 -17.89 -20.32
CA LEU A 454 -1.57 -17.45 -18.96
C LEU A 454 -1.50 -15.92 -18.84
N ILE A 455 -0.41 -15.29 -19.30
CA ILE A 455 -0.24 -13.85 -19.14
C ILE A 455 -1.17 -13.05 -20.05
N ASN A 456 -1.31 -13.46 -21.31
CA ASN A 456 -2.16 -12.77 -22.29
C ASN A 456 -3.66 -13.01 -22.06
N GLY A 457 -4.03 -14.10 -21.38
CA GLY A 457 -5.41 -14.38 -20.98
C GLY A 457 -5.94 -13.51 -19.84
N GLN A 458 -5.07 -12.71 -19.21
CA GLN A 458 -5.41 -11.87 -18.06
C GLN A 458 -5.76 -10.44 -18.50
N ASN A 459 -6.42 -9.69 -17.62
CA ASN A 459 -6.74 -8.29 -17.90
C ASN A 459 -5.46 -7.48 -18.15
N GLN A 460 -5.42 -6.78 -19.27
CA GLN A 460 -4.25 -5.98 -19.62
C GLN A 460 -4.29 -4.62 -18.90
N ILE A 461 -3.17 -4.23 -18.29
CA ILE A 461 -3.03 -2.94 -17.58
C ILE A 461 -3.46 -1.78 -18.48
N GLN A 462 -2.97 -1.73 -19.72
CA GLN A 462 -3.34 -0.67 -20.67
C GLN A 462 -4.85 -0.60 -20.93
N GLU A 463 -5.55 -1.73 -21.00
CA GLU A 463 -6.99 -1.75 -21.24
C GLU A 463 -7.80 -1.29 -20.03
N VAL A 464 -7.33 -1.58 -18.81
CA VAL A 464 -8.00 -1.16 -17.58
C VAL A 464 -7.85 0.36 -17.39
N PHE A 465 -6.63 0.89 -17.49
CA PHE A 465 -6.36 2.31 -17.20
C PHE A 465 -6.67 3.26 -18.36
N SER A 466 -6.91 2.76 -19.58
CA SER A 466 -7.35 3.58 -20.72
C SER A 466 -8.84 3.93 -20.70
N ARG A 467 -9.63 3.29 -19.84
CA ARG A 467 -11.08 3.54 -19.73
C ARG A 467 -11.37 4.89 -19.07
N PRO A 468 -12.07 5.82 -19.74
CA PRO A 468 -12.42 7.11 -19.16
C PRO A 468 -13.36 6.95 -17.96
N GLY A 469 -12.95 7.43 -16.78
CA GLY A 469 -13.83 7.62 -15.62
C GLY A 469 -13.91 6.50 -14.58
N GLN A 470 -13.08 5.45 -14.66
CA GLN A 470 -13.11 4.36 -13.66
C GLN A 470 -12.19 4.56 -12.45
N LEU A 471 -11.16 5.42 -12.53
CA LEU A 471 -10.24 5.63 -11.41
C LEU A 471 -9.89 7.11 -11.30
N ASN A 472 -10.45 7.76 -10.28
CA ASN A 472 -9.94 9.05 -9.82
C ASN A 472 -8.78 8.79 -8.83
N LEU A 473 -7.89 9.76 -8.61
CA LEU A 473 -6.77 9.64 -7.65
C LEU A 473 -7.25 9.32 -6.21
N LYS A 474 -8.52 9.56 -5.87
CA LYS A 474 -9.10 9.20 -4.57
C LYS A 474 -9.52 7.74 -4.47
N ASP A 475 -9.78 7.07 -5.59
CA ASP A 475 -10.06 5.63 -5.65
C ASP A 475 -8.77 4.79 -5.57
N GLN A 476 -7.59 5.45 -5.50
CA GLN A 476 -6.27 4.82 -5.44
C GLN A 476 -5.77 4.61 -4.01
N HIS A 477 -6.50 5.12 -3.00
CA HIS A 477 -6.21 4.99 -1.57
C HIS A 477 -7.36 4.25 -0.84
N LEU A 478 -8.04 3.32 -1.51
CA LEU A 478 -9.16 2.55 -0.97
C LEU A 478 -8.91 1.03 -0.94
#